data_AF-E5XTB0-F1
#
_entry.id   AF-E5XTB0-F1
#
_cell.length_a   1.000
_cell.length_b   1.000
_cell.length_c   1.000
_cell.angle_alpha   90.00
_cell.angle_beta   90.00
_cell.angle_gamma   90.00
#
_symmetry.space_group_name_H-M   'P 1'
#
loop_
_entity.id
_entity.type
_entity.pdbx_description
1 polymer ?
#
loop_
_entity_poly.entity_id
_entity_poly.type
_entity_poly.pdbx_seq_one_letter_code
_entity_poly.pdbx_strand_id
1 'polypeptide(L)' 'MYGSALVDVLFKGIAWTAGIRYPERNGPVLDLPLVKEVAHGELFEGHEGFGIGLGEKRCPSVAELTDPPRLVLDFPH' A
#
# COMPACT_ATOMS: atom_id res chain seq x y z
N MET A 1 -11.91 -2.83 -2.74
CA MET A 1 -11.34 -1.83 -3.66
C MET A 1 -12.39 -0.85 -4.13
N TYR A 2 -12.47 0.26 -3.40
CA TYR A 2 -13.18 1.48 -3.71
C TYR A 2 -12.30 2.40 -4.56
N GLY A 3 -12.93 3.22 -5.39
CA GLY A 3 -12.24 4.16 -6.30
C GLY A 3 -12.42 3.81 -7.77
N SER A 4 -11.89 4.67 -8.64
CA SER A 4 -11.90 4.51 -10.11
C SER A 4 -10.54 4.12 -10.69
N ALA A 5 -9.50 4.13 -9.85
CA ALA A 5 -8.13 3.75 -10.22
C ALA A 5 -7.46 2.95 -9.08
N LEU A 6 -6.42 2.21 -9.45
CA LEU A 6 -5.73 1.24 -8.59
C LEU A 6 -4.21 1.41 -8.71
N VAL A 7 -3.52 1.40 -7.56
CA VAL A 7 -2.08 1.17 -7.46
C VAL A 7 -1.84 -0.09 -6.61
N ASP A 8 -1.16 -1.07 -7.20
CA ASP A 8 -0.72 -2.28 -6.50
C ASP A 8 0.77 -2.19 -6.15
N VAL A 9 1.10 -2.49 -4.90
CA VAL A 9 2.45 -2.52 -4.37
C VAL A 9 2.78 -3.93 -3.94
N LEU A 10 3.83 -4.52 -4.53
CA LEU A 10 4.25 -5.90 -4.27
C LEU A 10 5.67 -5.92 -3.69
N PHE A 11 5.80 -6.35 -2.44
CA PHE A 11 7.09 -6.63 -1.81
C PHE A 11 7.48 -8.09 -2.04
N LYS A 12 8.74 -8.34 -2.42
CA LYS A 12 9.28 -9.69 -2.65
C LYS A 12 10.38 -10.01 -1.65
N GLY A 13 10.50 -11.29 -1.28
CA GLY A 13 11.59 -11.77 -0.43
C GLY A 13 11.37 -11.54 1.07
N ILE A 14 10.12 -11.31 1.48
CA ILE A 14 9.76 -11.22 2.90
C ILE A 14 9.81 -12.59 3.57
N ALA A 15 10.49 -12.67 4.71
CA ALA A 15 10.50 -13.86 5.56
C ALA A 15 9.25 -13.88 6.45
N TRP A 16 8.45 -14.94 6.33
CA TRP A 16 7.20 -15.17 7.08
C TRP A 16 7.34 -15.08 8.61
N THR A 17 8.56 -15.12 9.16
CA THR A 17 8.82 -15.31 10.59
C THR A 17 8.93 -14.03 11.43
N ALA A 18 8.81 -12.84 10.85
CA ALA A 18 9.23 -11.60 11.53
C ALA A 18 8.19 -10.91 12.45
N GLY A 19 7.07 -11.54 12.79
CA GLY A 19 6.11 -10.96 13.76
C GLY A 19 5.56 -9.57 13.35
N ILE A 20 5.57 -9.27 12.05
CA ILE A 20 5.12 -7.99 11.50
C ILE A 20 3.60 -7.92 11.64
N ARG A 21 3.09 -6.89 12.33
CA ARG A 21 1.66 -6.57 12.33
C ARG A 21 1.37 -5.61 11.19
N TYR A 22 0.64 -6.11 10.20
CA TYR A 22 0.09 -5.28 9.13
C TYR A 22 -1.13 -4.50 9.63
N PRO A 23 -1.42 -3.31 9.06
CA PRO A 23 -2.71 -2.68 9.26
C PRO A 23 -3.81 -3.67 8.89
N GLU A 24 -4.88 -3.75 9.68
CA GLU A 24 -6.00 -4.64 9.34
C GLU A 24 -6.52 -4.33 7.94
N ARG A 25 -7.04 -5.36 7.25
CA ARG A 25 -7.58 -5.33 5.88
C ARG A 25 -8.56 -4.18 5.61
N ASN A 26 -9.18 -3.65 6.67
CA ASN A 26 -10.06 -2.48 6.67
C ASN A 26 -9.50 -1.40 7.61
N GLY A 27 -8.28 -0.94 7.34
CA GLY A 27 -7.61 0.12 8.10
C GLY A 27 -8.47 1.38 8.24
N PRO A 28 -8.10 2.33 9.12
CA PRO A 28 -8.91 3.51 9.39
C PRO A 28 -9.27 4.22 8.08
N VAL A 29 -10.52 4.68 7.99
CA VAL A 29 -10.97 5.54 6.88
C VAL A 29 -10.01 6.73 6.83
N LEU A 30 -9.12 6.71 5.85
CA LEU A 30 -8.18 7.79 5.64
C LEU A 30 -8.99 8.96 5.09
N ASP A 31 -9.07 10.07 5.83
CA ASP A 31 -9.62 11.33 5.32
C ASP A 31 -8.64 11.94 4.32
N LEU A 32 -8.46 11.24 3.21
CA LEU A 32 -7.57 11.62 2.12
C LEU A 32 -8.42 11.94 0.89
N PRO A 33 -8.15 13.07 0.22
CA PRO A 33 -8.96 13.50 -0.92
C PRO A 33 -8.87 12.51 -2.09
N LEU A 34 -7.68 11.95 -2.32
CA LEU A 34 -7.42 11.02 -3.42
C LEU A 34 -7.58 9.54 -3.02
N VAL A 35 -7.00 9.12 -1.90
CA VAL A 35 -6.98 7.71 -1.47
C VAL A 35 -8.33 7.33 -0.88
N LYS A 36 -8.96 6.28 -1.41
CA LYS A 36 -10.28 5.77 -0.99
C LYS A 36 -10.20 4.51 -0.15
N GLU A 37 -9.17 3.71 -0.37
CA GLU A 37 -8.95 2.46 0.36
C GLU A 37 -7.46 2.12 0.33
N VAL A 38 -6.97 1.57 1.44
CA VAL A 38 -5.72 0.82 1.47
C VAL A 38 -6.07 -0.55 2.02
N ALA A 39 -6.00 -1.57 1.18
CA ALA A 39 -6.28 -2.94 1.53
C ALA A 39 -4.96 -3.71 1.56
N HIS A 40 -4.72 -4.39 2.69
CA HIS A 40 -3.78 -5.50 2.68
C HIS A 40 -4.37 -6.62 1.83
N GLY A 41 -3.64 -6.98 0.78
CA GLY A 41 -4.06 -7.98 -0.19
C GLY A 41 -3.62 -9.37 0.25
N GLU A 42 -2.68 -9.92 -0.50
CA GLU A 42 -2.24 -11.31 -0.38
C GLU A 42 -0.82 -11.39 0.18
N LEU A 43 -0.62 -12.32 1.12
CA LEU A 43 0.68 -12.76 1.59
C LEU A 43 0.85 -14.23 1.15
N PHE A 44 1.59 -14.46 0.07
CA PHE A 44 1.75 -15.77 -0.55
C PHE A 44 3.17 -15.96 -1.08
N GLU A 45 3.78 -17.12 -0.84
CA GLU A 45 5.11 -17.51 -1.37
C GLU A 45 6.20 -16.41 -1.28
N GLY A 46 6.34 -15.76 -0.12
CA GLY A 46 7.36 -14.72 0.09
C GLY A 46 7.08 -13.40 -0.64
N HIS A 47 5.83 -13.20 -1.06
CA HIS A 47 5.32 -11.95 -1.60
C HIS A 47 4.28 -11.35 -0.66
N GLU A 48 4.24 -10.03 -0.58
CA GLU A 48 3.24 -9.26 0.16
C GLU A 48 2.69 -8.14 -0.72
N GLY A 49 1.38 -8.13 -0.86
CA GLY A 49 0.65 -7.17 -1.68
C GLY A 49 -0.15 -6.15 -0.87
N PHE A 50 -0.04 -4.87 -1.23
CA PHE A 50 -0.96 -3.83 -0.81
C PHE A 50 -1.64 -3.22 -2.01
N GLY A 51 -2.94 -3.09 -1.90
CA GLY A 51 -3.77 -2.46 -2.91
C GLY A 51 -4.26 -1.10 -2.45
N ILE A 52 -4.03 -0.06 -3.26
CA ILE A 52 -4.42 1.32 -2.97
C ILE A 52 -5.47 1.78 -3.99
N GLY A 53 -6.70 1.97 -3.53
CA GLY A 53 -7.80 2.50 -4.32
C GLY A 53 -7.79 4.03 -4.36
N LEU A 54 -7.87 4.62 -5.56
CA LEU A 54 -7.84 6.07 -5.77
C LEU A 54 -9.17 6.56 -6.37
N GLY A 55 -9.59 7.76 -5.98
CA GLY A 55 -10.79 8.40 -6.53
C GLY A 55 -10.68 8.76 -8.02
N GLU A 56 -9.45 9.01 -8.50
CA GLU A 56 -9.10 9.33 -9.87
C GLU A 56 -7.71 8.77 -10.22
N LYS A 57 -7.40 8.63 -11.51
CA LYS A 57 -6.10 8.14 -11.96
C LYS A 57 -5.00 9.19 -11.70
N ARG A 58 -4.03 8.82 -10.87
CA ARG A 58 -2.82 9.61 -10.59
C ARG A 58 -1.59 8.72 -10.60
N CYS A 59 -0.51 9.20 -11.21
CA CYS A 59 0.77 8.50 -11.16
C CYS A 59 1.51 8.90 -9.88
N PRO A 60 1.94 7.94 -9.04
CA PRO A 60 2.72 8.27 -7.87
C PRO A 60 4.19 8.54 -8.23
N SER A 61 4.84 9.38 -7.43
CA SER A 61 6.29 9.35 -7.24
C SER A 61 6.62 8.32 -6.15
N VAL A 62 7.73 7.61 -6.30
CA VAL A 62 8.13 6.54 -5.38
C VAL A 62 9.48 6.87 -4.77
N ALA A 63 9.57 6.76 -3.44
CA ALA A 63 10.82 6.94 -2.70
C ALA A 63 11.01 5.81 -1.66
N GLU A 64 12.23 5.29 -1.59
CA GLU A 64 12.64 4.34 -0.56
C GLU A 64 13.43 5.09 0.54
N LEU A 65 13.04 4.88 1.79
CA LEU A 65 13.74 5.38 2.97
C LEU A 65 14.32 4.19 3.72
N THR A 66 15.52 4.33 4.27
CA THR A 66 16.27 3.20 4.87
C THR A 66 16.26 3.17 6.40
N ASP A 67 15.84 4.26 7.06
CA ASP A 67 15.89 4.39 8.52
C ASP A 67 14.63 5.11 9.10
N PRO A 68 13.62 4.38 9.62
CA PRO A 68 13.39 2.95 9.37
C PRO A 68 13.01 2.69 7.89
N PRO A 69 13.19 1.44 7.39
CA PRO A 69 12.80 1.04 6.04
C PRO A 69 11.35 1.36 5.72
N ARG A 70 11.11 2.19 4.71
CA ARG A 70 9.77 2.62 4.26
C ARG A 70 9.75 2.77 2.74
N LEU A 71 8.64 2.37 2.12
CA LEU A 71 8.29 2.76 0.76
C LEU A 71 7.26 3.89 0.84
N VAL A 72 7.56 5.03 0.23
CA VAL A 72 6.67 6.20 0.20
C VAL A 72 6.14 6.36 -1.23
N LEU A 73 4.82 6.40 -1.35
CA LEU A 73 4.12 6.77 -2.58
C LEU A 73 3.53 8.16 -2.40
N ASP A 74 3.99 9.11 -3.21
CA ASP A 74 3.49 10.48 -3.21
C ASP A 74 2.64 10.73 -4.46
N PHE A 75 1.44 11.28 -4.27
CA PHE A 75 0.51 11.56 -5.35
C PHE A 75 0.41 13.08 -5.53
N PRO A 76 1.04 13.65 -6.58
CA PRO A 76 1.04 15.09 -6.78
C PRO A 76 -0.38 15.63 -6.99
N HIS A 77 -0.60 16.89 -6.58
CA HIS A 77 -1.85 17.64 -6.68
C HIS A 77 -2.29 17.94 -8.12
#